data_AF-A0A0G1NUB5-F1
#
_entry.id   AF-A0A0G1NUB5-F1
#
_cell.length_a   1.000
_cell.length_b   1.000
_cell.length_c   1.000
_cell.angle_alpha   90.00
_cell.angle_beta   90.00
_cell.angle_gamma   90.00
#
_symmetry.space_group_name_H-M   'P 1'
#
loop_
_entity.id
_entity.type
_entity.pdbx_description
1 polymer ?
#
loop_
_entity_poly.entity_id
_entity_poly.type
_entity_poly.pdbx_seq_one_letter_code
_entity_poly.pdbx_strand_id
1 'polypeptide(L)'
;ESVPEGAVVNEAQMITPQQAKEFVEKTGVDLIGPGVGNIHGIVKGYKENLSFQRIAEVKAATPAFLVLHGASGVDNDSVKQAIQAGISVVHVNTELRLAWKNALQKSLADSPEEIAPYKVLAPSVEAIKAVIKEKIGIFG
;
A
#
# COMPACT_ATOMS: atom_id res chain seq x y z
N GLU A 1 16.41 -9.04 -4.03
CA GLU A 1 15.79 -10.25 -3.46
C GLU A 1 14.75 -10.74 -4.44
N SER A 2 14.67 -12.06 -4.62
CA SER A 2 13.63 -12.71 -5.43
C SER A 2 12.27 -12.54 -4.76
N VAL A 3 11.20 -12.66 -5.54
CA VAL A 3 9.82 -12.66 -5.03
C VAL A 3 9.68 -13.81 -4.01
N PRO A 4 9.22 -13.57 -2.77
CA PRO A 4 9.01 -14.64 -1.80
C PRO A 4 7.97 -15.63 -2.30
N GLU A 5 8.16 -16.91 -2.00
CA GLU A 5 7.20 -17.96 -2.37
C GLU A 5 5.84 -17.71 -1.71
N GLY A 6 4.78 -17.69 -2.51
CA GLY A 6 3.42 -17.35 -2.05
C GLY A 6 3.11 -15.86 -1.93
N ALA A 7 4.06 -14.97 -2.24
CA ALA A 7 3.81 -13.52 -2.22
C ALA A 7 2.99 -13.05 -3.43
N VAL A 8 3.05 -13.77 -4.56
CA VAL A 8 2.27 -13.47 -5.77
C VAL A 8 0.88 -14.08 -5.63
N VAL A 9 -0.15 -13.24 -5.67
CA VAL A 9 -1.55 -13.69 -5.80
C VAL A 9 -1.85 -13.88 -7.28
N ASN A 10 -1.97 -15.13 -7.73
CA ASN A 10 -2.46 -15.42 -9.08
C ASN A 10 -3.99 -15.30 -9.14
N GLU A 11 -4.55 -15.30 -10.36
CA GLU A 11 -5.99 -15.11 -10.56
C GLU A 11 -6.87 -16.13 -9.79
N ALA A 12 -6.41 -17.38 -9.68
CA ALA A 12 -7.11 -18.43 -8.93
C ALA A 12 -7.09 -18.21 -7.41
N GLN A 13 -6.14 -17.42 -6.91
CA GLN A 13 -6.00 -17.04 -5.50
C GLN A 13 -6.69 -15.71 -5.17
N MET A 14 -7.15 -14.95 -6.19
CA MET A 14 -7.88 -13.71 -5.96
C MET A 14 -9.25 -13.99 -5.38
N ILE A 15 -9.69 -13.13 -4.46
CA ILE A 15 -11.03 -13.21 -3.88
C ILE A 15 -12.10 -13.08 -4.97
N THR A 16 -13.12 -13.93 -4.94
CA THR A 16 -14.27 -13.80 -5.84
C THR A 16 -15.33 -12.85 -5.26
N PRO A 17 -16.18 -12.23 -6.10
CA PRO A 17 -17.27 -11.38 -5.62
C PRO A 17 -18.22 -12.10 -4.66
N GLN A 18 -18.52 -13.38 -4.94
CA GLN A 18 -19.38 -14.19 -4.08
C GLN A 18 -18.76 -14.43 -2.71
N GLN A 19 -17.46 -14.73 -2.62
CA GLN A 19 -16.75 -14.88 -1.35
C GLN A 19 -16.74 -13.57 -0.56
N ALA A 20 -16.50 -12.44 -1.23
CA ALA A 20 -16.52 -11.14 -0.58
C ALA A 20 -17.89 -10.80 0.00
N LYS A 21 -18.96 -11.03 -0.76
CA LYS A 21 -20.34 -10.85 -0.33
C LYS A 21 -20.66 -11.72 0.89
N GLU A 22 -20.41 -13.03 0.78
CA GLU A 22 -20.69 -13.99 1.86
C GLU A 22 -19.91 -13.64 3.13
N PHE A 23 -18.64 -13.25 3.01
CA PHE A 23 -17.83 -12.85 4.15
C PHE A 23 -18.41 -11.62 4.85
N VAL A 24 -18.78 -10.58 4.09
CA VAL A 24 -19.35 -9.35 4.66
C VAL A 24 -20.72 -9.60 5.29
N GLU A 25 -21.59 -10.38 4.64
CA GLU A 25 -22.91 -10.73 5.20
C GLU A 25 -22.81 -11.51 6.50
N LYS A 26 -21.84 -12.43 6.60
CA LYS A 26 -21.65 -13.26 7.80
C LYS A 26 -20.96 -12.54 8.95
N THR A 27 -20.08 -11.59 8.64
CA THR A 27 -19.23 -10.95 9.66
C THR A 27 -19.70 -9.55 10.05
N GLY A 28 -20.43 -8.87 9.16
CA GLY A 28 -20.87 -7.48 9.37
C GLY A 28 -19.73 -6.46 9.32
N VAL A 29 -18.59 -6.77 8.70
CA VAL A 29 -17.44 -5.84 8.62
C VAL A 29 -17.72 -4.66 7.68
N ASP A 30 -17.25 -3.48 8.07
CA ASP A 30 -17.35 -2.26 7.24
C ASP A 30 -16.26 -2.17 6.18
N LEU A 31 -15.12 -2.84 6.39
CA LEU A 31 -13.96 -2.82 5.50
C LEU A 31 -13.49 -4.24 5.17
N ILE A 32 -13.10 -4.48 3.92
CA ILE A 32 -12.43 -5.70 3.50
C ILE A 32 -11.18 -5.38 2.69
N GLY A 33 -10.11 -6.15 2.89
CA GLY A 33 -8.90 -6.11 2.06
C GLY A 33 -8.92 -7.21 1.02
N PRO A 34 -9.48 -7.00 -0.18
CA PRO A 34 -9.59 -8.06 -1.17
C PRO A 34 -8.22 -8.37 -1.79
N GLY A 35 -7.86 -9.66 -1.87
CA GLY A 35 -6.70 -10.09 -2.64
C GLY A 35 -6.99 -9.95 -4.13
N VAL A 36 -6.43 -8.91 -4.76
CA VAL A 36 -6.73 -8.51 -6.17
C VAL A 36 -5.48 -8.47 -7.05
N GLY A 37 -4.46 -9.24 -6.67
CA GLY A 37 -3.19 -9.34 -7.40
C GLY A 37 -2.05 -8.48 -6.85
N ASN A 38 -2.28 -7.77 -5.74
CA ASN A 38 -1.27 -6.98 -5.06
C ASN A 38 -0.31 -7.85 -4.23
N ILE A 39 0.98 -7.47 -4.19
CA ILE A 39 1.97 -8.01 -3.26
C ILE A 39 2.24 -6.99 -2.14
N HIS A 40 2.60 -7.48 -0.96
CA HIS A 40 3.05 -6.62 0.12
C HIS A 40 4.53 -6.25 -0.01
N GLY A 41 4.80 -4.95 -0.15
CA GLY A 41 6.16 -4.40 -0.14
C GLY A 41 6.70 -4.14 -1.54
N ILE A 42 7.97 -3.75 -1.61
CA ILE A 42 8.61 -3.42 -2.89
C ILE A 42 9.46 -4.61 -3.32
N VAL A 43 9.04 -5.31 -4.36
CA VAL A 43 9.76 -6.46 -4.90
C VAL A 43 10.50 -6.08 -6.19
N LYS A 44 11.83 -6.18 -6.17
CA LYS A 44 12.66 -5.76 -7.29
C LYS A 44 12.42 -6.65 -8.52
N GLY A 45 12.05 -6.05 -9.64
CA GLY A 45 11.82 -6.76 -10.91
C GLY A 45 10.44 -7.41 -11.04
N TYR A 46 9.54 -7.20 -10.07
CA TYR A 46 8.15 -7.58 -10.18
C TYR A 46 7.30 -6.34 -10.46
N LYS A 47 6.44 -6.41 -11.48
CA LYS A 47 5.42 -5.41 -11.73
C LYS A 47 4.11 -5.94 -11.17
N GLU A 48 3.51 -5.17 -10.28
CA GLU A 48 2.21 -5.48 -9.68
C GLU A 48 1.14 -5.70 -10.76
N ASN A 49 0.29 -6.70 -10.55
CA ASN A 49 -0.75 -7.10 -11.49
C ASN A 49 -2.13 -6.90 -10.86
N LEU A 50 -2.44 -5.66 -10.50
CA LEU A 50 -3.72 -5.29 -9.94
C LEU A 50 -4.84 -5.53 -10.95
N SER A 51 -5.83 -6.34 -10.57
CA SER A 51 -7.04 -6.55 -11.36
C SER A 51 -8.09 -5.49 -11.02
N PHE A 52 -8.14 -4.41 -11.79
CA PHE A 52 -9.16 -3.37 -11.65
C PHE A 52 -10.58 -3.90 -11.90
N GLN A 53 -10.71 -4.86 -12.82
CA GLN A 53 -11.97 -5.57 -13.04
C GLN A 53 -12.42 -6.29 -11.76
N ARG A 54 -11.53 -7.05 -11.11
CA ARG A 54 -11.90 -7.77 -9.89
C ARG A 54 -12.26 -6.82 -8.75
N ILE A 55 -11.56 -5.69 -8.62
CA ILE A 55 -11.89 -4.64 -7.64
C ILE A 55 -13.34 -4.15 -7.88
N ALA A 56 -13.68 -3.82 -9.12
CA ALA A 56 -15.02 -3.34 -9.48
C ALA A 56 -16.12 -4.39 -9.22
N GLU A 57 -15.86 -5.64 -9.58
CA GLU A 57 -16.78 -6.76 -9.34
C GLU A 57 -17.02 -6.98 -7.84
N VAL A 58 -15.95 -6.95 -7.03
CA VAL A 58 -16.06 -7.07 -5.57
C VAL A 58 -16.80 -5.87 -4.98
N LYS A 59 -16.51 -4.65 -5.44
CA LYS A 59 -17.19 -3.44 -4.95
C LYS A 59 -18.68 -3.48 -5.25
N ALA A 60 -19.09 -4.00 -6.39
CA ALA A 60 -20.49 -4.16 -6.75
C ALA A 60 -21.22 -5.23 -5.91
N ALA A 61 -20.48 -6.23 -5.41
CA ALA A 61 -21.06 -7.36 -4.68
C ALA A 61 -21.28 -7.10 -3.18
N THR A 62 -20.64 -6.06 -2.60
CA THR A 62 -20.73 -5.78 -1.16
C THR A 62 -20.77 -4.28 -0.84
N PRO A 63 -21.52 -3.86 0.20
CA PRO A 63 -21.50 -2.48 0.66
C PRO A 63 -20.17 -2.07 1.31
N ALA A 64 -19.35 -3.03 1.78
CA ALA A 64 -18.10 -2.75 2.49
C ALA A 64 -17.13 -1.88 1.68
N PHE A 65 -16.35 -1.06 2.37
CA PHE A 65 -15.25 -0.31 1.78
C PHE A 65 -14.08 -1.24 1.46
N LEU A 66 -13.43 -1.01 0.32
CA LEU A 66 -12.32 -1.86 -0.10
C LEU A 66 -10.98 -1.24 0.29
N VAL A 67 -10.11 -2.06 0.88
CA VAL A 67 -8.78 -1.66 1.33
C VAL A 67 -7.73 -2.27 0.42
N LEU A 68 -6.95 -1.42 -0.26
CA LEU A 68 -5.77 -1.85 -1.01
C LEU A 68 -4.58 -1.96 -0.07
N HIS A 69 -4.19 -3.20 0.24
CA HIS A 69 -2.97 -3.47 0.97
C HIS A 69 -1.75 -3.41 0.02
N GLY A 70 -0.57 -3.16 0.56
CA GLY A 70 0.67 -3.30 -0.22
C GLY A 70 0.84 -2.26 -1.34
N ALA A 71 0.24 -1.08 -1.26
CA ALA A 71 0.36 -0.07 -2.31
C ALA A 71 1.76 0.57 -2.44
N SER A 72 2.72 0.14 -1.60
CA SER A 72 4.09 0.68 -1.64
C SER A 72 4.82 0.13 -2.86
N GLY A 73 5.24 0.99 -3.77
CA GLY A 73 5.88 0.60 -5.03
C GLY A 73 4.93 0.25 -6.18
N VAL A 74 3.61 0.31 -5.96
CA VAL A 74 2.63 0.31 -7.05
C VAL A 74 2.74 1.65 -7.80
N ASP A 75 2.68 1.64 -9.12
CA ASP A 75 2.72 2.87 -9.90
C ASP A 75 1.48 3.76 -9.62
N ASN A 76 1.70 5.08 -9.64
CA ASN A 76 0.68 6.04 -9.22
C ASN A 76 -0.59 5.98 -10.07
N ASP A 77 -0.48 5.65 -11.36
CA ASP A 77 -1.62 5.54 -12.25
C ASP A 77 -2.46 4.29 -11.94
N SER A 78 -1.82 3.16 -11.65
CA SER A 78 -2.49 1.95 -11.16
C SER A 78 -3.20 2.18 -9.83
N VAL A 79 -2.61 2.95 -8.90
CA VAL A 79 -3.30 3.30 -7.64
C VAL A 79 -4.55 4.15 -7.93
N LYS A 80 -4.46 5.14 -8.80
CA LYS A 80 -5.63 5.95 -9.21
C LYS A 80 -6.71 5.11 -9.87
N GLN A 81 -6.34 4.19 -10.76
CA GLN A 81 -7.28 3.27 -11.40
C GLN A 81 -7.94 2.32 -10.39
N ALA A 82 -7.19 1.83 -9.39
CA ALA A 82 -7.75 1.02 -8.31
C ALA A 82 -8.76 1.80 -7.47
N ILE A 83 -8.47 3.07 -7.15
CA ILE A 83 -9.41 3.97 -6.46
C ILE A 83 -10.68 4.16 -7.30
N GLN A 84 -10.55 4.46 -8.59
CA GLN A 84 -11.68 4.59 -9.51
C GLN A 84 -12.52 3.31 -9.62
N ALA A 85 -11.89 2.14 -9.53
CA ALA A 85 -12.57 0.86 -9.55
C ALA A 85 -13.31 0.52 -8.24
N GLY A 86 -13.02 1.21 -7.14
CA GLY A 86 -13.76 1.06 -5.87
C GLY A 86 -12.91 0.95 -4.60
N ILE A 87 -11.58 1.03 -4.69
CA ILE A 87 -10.73 1.11 -3.49
C ILE A 87 -11.01 2.42 -2.74
N SER A 88 -11.20 2.32 -1.42
CA SER A 88 -11.51 3.46 -0.55
C SER A 88 -10.39 3.75 0.46
N VAL A 89 -9.58 2.76 0.81
CA VAL A 89 -8.46 2.91 1.74
C VAL A 89 -7.20 2.32 1.11
N VAL A 90 -6.08 3.06 1.16
CA VAL A 90 -4.80 2.64 0.57
C VAL A 90 -3.74 2.58 1.67
N HIS A 91 -3.11 1.41 1.85
CA HIS A 91 -2.04 1.22 2.82
C HIS A 91 -0.65 1.42 2.19
N VAL A 92 0.09 2.43 2.68
CA VAL A 92 1.49 2.71 2.30
C VAL A 92 2.39 2.64 3.53
N ASN A 93 3.52 1.94 3.43
CA ASN A 93 4.43 1.76 4.57
C ASN A 93 5.89 1.63 4.15
N THR A 94 6.20 0.79 3.16
CA THR A 94 7.62 0.53 2.79
C THR A 94 8.32 1.81 2.32
N GLU A 95 7.64 2.64 1.53
CA GLU A 95 8.18 3.93 1.09
C GLU A 95 8.45 4.90 2.27
N LEU A 96 7.57 4.90 3.29
CA LEU A 96 7.75 5.71 4.50
C LEU A 96 8.98 5.26 5.29
N ARG A 97 9.15 3.94 5.45
CA ARG A 97 10.30 3.34 6.14
C ARG A 97 11.62 3.60 5.41
N LEU A 98 11.60 3.56 4.08
CA LEU A 98 12.77 3.88 3.26
C LEU A 98 13.14 5.37 3.38
N ALA A 99 12.17 6.27 3.27
CA ALA A 99 12.39 7.71 3.45
C ALA A 99 12.96 8.02 4.84
N TRP A 100 12.36 7.43 5.88
CA TRP A 100 12.84 7.55 7.25
C TRP A 100 14.29 7.09 7.42
N LYS A 101 14.59 5.86 6.97
CA LYS A 101 15.91 5.23 7.10
C LYS A 101 16.97 6.04 6.37
N ASN A 102 16.73 6.40 5.12
CA ASN A 102 17.70 7.11 4.30
C ASN A 102 18.00 8.49 4.88
N ALA A 103 16.98 9.21 5.33
CA ALA A 103 17.15 10.52 5.98
C ALA A 103 17.87 10.41 7.33
N LEU A 104 17.62 9.35 8.11
CA LEU A 104 18.32 9.12 9.37
C LEU A 104 19.80 8.83 9.14
N GLN A 105 20.10 7.94 8.20
CA GLN A 105 21.49 7.62 7.82
C GLN A 105 22.24 8.87 7.37
N LYS A 106 21.59 9.73 6.58
CA LYS A 106 22.16 11.01 6.17
C LYS A 106 22.37 11.96 7.35
N SER A 107 21.36 12.12 8.22
CA SER A 107 21.47 13.02 9.38
C SER A 107 22.62 12.62 10.32
N LEU A 108 22.82 11.32 10.54
CA LEU A 108 23.92 10.81 11.36
C LEU A 108 25.29 11.04 10.70
N ALA A 109 25.37 10.92 9.37
CA ALA A 109 26.61 11.17 8.63
C ALA A 109 26.96 12.68 8.57
N ASP A 110 25.96 13.54 8.39
CA ASP A 110 26.13 14.99 8.27
C ASP A 110 26.42 15.68 9.63
N SER A 111 26.10 15.04 10.75
CA SER A 111 26.25 15.62 12.10
C SER A 111 26.65 14.56 13.14
N PRO A 112 27.88 14.02 13.09
CA PRO A 112 28.31 12.88 13.92
C PRO A 112 28.38 13.18 15.43
N GLU A 113 28.58 14.45 15.81
CA GLU A 113 28.65 14.87 17.22
C GLU A 113 27.26 15.20 17.82
N GLU A 114 26.21 15.21 17.00
CA GLU A 114 24.87 15.55 17.47
C GLU A 114 24.22 14.36 18.19
N ILE A 115 24.02 14.50 19.50
CA ILE A 115 23.47 13.45 20.36
C ILE A 115 21.99 13.65 20.67
N ALA A 116 21.43 14.85 20.42
CA ALA A 116 20.05 15.15 20.79
C ALA A 116 19.08 14.42 19.85
N PRO A 117 18.27 13.46 20.35
CA PRO A 117 17.48 12.58 19.48
C PRO A 117 16.51 13.35 18.58
N TYR A 118 15.89 14.41 19.08
CA TYR A 118 14.92 15.19 18.30
C TYR A 118 15.58 15.94 17.13
N LYS A 119 16.86 16.30 17.23
CA LYS A 119 17.59 16.93 16.12
C LYS A 119 18.01 15.89 15.09
N VAL A 120 18.52 14.74 15.54
CA VAL A 120 18.89 13.61 14.67
C VAL A 120 17.67 13.07 13.91
N LEU A 121 16.49 13.06 14.52
CA LEU A 121 15.27 12.53 13.92
C LEU A 121 14.49 13.55 13.07
N ALA A 122 14.71 14.85 13.25
CA ALA A 122 13.96 15.88 12.54
C ALA A 122 14.02 15.73 11.01
N PRO A 123 15.18 15.46 10.37
CA PRO A 123 15.24 15.22 8.92
C PRO A 123 14.40 14.02 8.47
N SER A 124 14.37 12.94 9.26
CA SER A 124 13.54 11.76 8.95
C SER A 124 12.04 12.05 9.01
N VAL A 125 11.61 12.88 9.95
CA VAL A 125 10.22 13.33 10.04
C VAL A 125 9.83 14.14 8.80
N GLU A 126 10.69 15.06 8.37
CA GLU A 126 10.42 15.86 7.16
C GLU A 126 10.42 15.01 5.89
N ALA A 127 11.30 14.01 5.79
CA ALA A 127 11.31 13.07 4.68
C ALA A 127 10.02 12.23 4.61
N ILE A 128 9.54 11.72 5.75
CA ILE A 128 8.24 11.01 5.80
C ILE A 128 7.10 11.95 5.38
N LYS A 129 7.06 13.19 5.91
CA LYS A 129 6.01 14.16 5.56
C LYS A 129 5.97 14.45 4.06
N ALA A 130 7.13 14.56 3.40
CA ALA A 130 7.19 14.77 1.96
C ALA A 130 6.53 13.63 1.19
N VAL A 131 6.83 12.37 1.53
CA VAL A 131 6.20 11.19 0.92
C VAL A 131 4.70 11.16 1.19
N ILE A 132 4.27 11.47 2.42
CA ILE A 132 2.83 11.51 2.77
C ILE A 132 2.09 12.54 1.91
N LYS A 133 2.64 13.76 1.77
CA LYS A 133 2.04 14.82 0.94
C LYS A 133 1.90 14.39 -0.51
N GLU A 134 2.92 13.75 -1.06
CA GLU A 134 2.87 13.19 -2.41
C GLU A 134 1.74 12.16 -2.55
N LYS A 135 1.67 11.19 -1.63
CA LYS A 135 0.63 10.14 -1.66
C LYS A 135 -0.78 10.70 -1.52
N ILE A 136 -1.00 11.67 -0.63
CA ILE A 136 -2.29 12.38 -0.53
C ILE A 136 -2.65 13.02 -1.88
N GLY A 137 -1.71 13.71 -2.52
CA GLY A 137 -1.95 14.31 -3.84
C GLY A 137 -2.27 13.29 -4.95
N ILE A 138 -1.79 12.06 -4.83
CA ILE A 138 -2.11 10.96 -5.77
C ILE A 138 -3.50 10.40 -5.52
N PHE A 139 -3.91 10.27 -4.26
CA PHE A 139 -5.18 9.66 -3.88
C PHE A 139 -6.40 10.54 -4.18
N GLY A 140 -6.20 11.86 -4.26
CA GLY A 140 -7.26 12.86 -4.47
C GLY A 140 -7.94 13.30 -3.19
#